data_AF-A0A061R9G5-F1
#
_entry.id   AF-A0A061R9G5-F1
#
_cell.length_a   1.000
_cell.length_b   1.000
_cell.length_c   1.000
_cell.angle_alpha   90.00
_cell.angle_beta   90.00
_cell.angle_gamma   90.00
#
_symmetry.space_group_name_H-M   'P 1'
#
loop_
_entity.id
_entity.type
_entity.pdbx_description
1 polymer ?
#
loop_
_entity_poly.entity_id
_entity_poly.type
_entity_poly.pdbx_seq_one_letter_code
_entity_poly.pdbx_strand_id
1 'polypeptide(L)'
;MGIAATAAAKELSHTIQFGITLALVTNLAQYVFHKCSLRKGSHFRRYSPFYCCAVSVPLIMADLLRHVLQDSGFWPSPGSDMYRAHCKYSTHGLSGIRCLSLVGWLFTIVFTYLGFALLIAGMFWSIDMVKKIRLAWANIRQD
;
A
#
# COMPACT_ATOMS: atom_id res chain seq x y z
N MET A 1 -13.10 32.02 -5.17
CA MET A 1 -13.11 30.92 -6.16
C MET A 1 -11.94 29.94 -6.05
N GLY A 2 -10.72 30.37 -5.64
CA GLY A 2 -9.57 29.46 -5.52
C GLY A 2 -9.73 28.32 -4.50
N ILE A 3 -10.33 28.57 -3.33
CA ILE A 3 -10.45 27.58 -2.24
C ILE A 3 -11.35 26.38 -2.63
N ALA A 4 -12.45 26.66 -3.33
CA ALA A 4 -13.37 25.63 -3.81
C ALA A 4 -12.76 24.79 -4.94
N ALA A 5 -12.02 25.43 -5.85
CA ALA A 5 -11.28 24.72 -6.91
C ALA A 5 -10.21 23.80 -6.32
N THR A 6 -9.49 24.24 -5.27
CA THR A 6 -8.48 23.41 -4.59
C THR A 6 -9.10 22.24 -3.83
N ALA A 7 -10.26 22.43 -3.18
CA ALA A 7 -10.98 21.35 -2.51
C ALA A 7 -11.44 20.28 -3.50
N ALA A 8 -12.14 20.68 -4.57
CA ALA A 8 -12.61 19.75 -5.61
C ALA A 8 -11.45 19.01 -6.30
N ALA A 9 -10.33 19.70 -6.56
CA ALA A 9 -9.14 19.07 -7.14
C ALA A 9 -8.53 18.00 -6.22
N LYS A 10 -8.56 18.22 -4.90
CA LYS A 10 -8.09 17.24 -3.91
C LYS A 10 -8.99 16.00 -3.90
N GLU A 11 -10.31 16.18 -3.84
CA GLU A 11 -11.28 15.07 -3.82
C GLU A 11 -11.20 14.20 -5.09
N LEU A 12 -11.08 14.86 -6.24
CA LEU A 12 -10.87 14.18 -7.52
C LEU A 12 -9.57 13.38 -7.52
N SER A 13 -8.49 13.97 -7.01
CA SER A 13 -7.16 13.33 -6.96
C SER A 13 -7.17 12.08 -6.09
N HIS A 14 -7.82 12.11 -4.93
CA HIS A 14 -7.97 10.93 -4.07
C HIS A 14 -8.80 9.83 -4.73
N THR A 15 -9.87 10.20 -5.41
CA THR A 15 -10.75 9.24 -6.11
C THR A 15 -10.05 8.57 -7.29
N ILE A 16 -9.32 9.34 -8.11
CA ILE A 16 -8.52 8.80 -9.22
C ILE A 16 -7.41 7.90 -8.68
N GLN A 17 -6.68 8.35 -7.65
CA GLN A 17 -5.62 7.56 -7.03
C GLN A 17 -6.15 6.23 -6.47
N PHE A 18 -7.33 6.25 -5.84
CA PHE A 18 -8.00 5.04 -5.35
C PHE A 18 -8.25 4.05 -6.51
N GLY A 19 -8.86 4.51 -7.61
CA GLY A 19 -9.18 3.66 -8.76
C GLY A 19 -7.94 3.07 -9.43
N ILE A 20 -6.93 3.90 -9.71
CA ILE A 20 -5.68 3.47 -10.34
C ILE A 20 -4.95 2.48 -9.44
N THR A 21 -4.80 2.79 -8.15
CA THR A 21 -4.06 1.91 -7.23
C THR A 21 -4.75 0.57 -7.09
N LEU A 22 -6.08 0.55 -6.94
CA LEU A 22 -6.87 -0.68 -6.86
C LEU A 22 -6.66 -1.55 -8.10
N ALA A 23 -6.77 -0.97 -9.29
CA ALA A 23 -6.54 -1.69 -10.55
C ALA A 23 -5.12 -2.27 -10.62
N LEU A 24 -4.10 -1.49 -10.23
CA LEU A 24 -2.71 -1.96 -10.23
C LEU A 24 -2.48 -3.11 -9.26
N VAL A 25 -2.86 -2.97 -7.98
CA VAL A 25 -2.56 -3.99 -6.96
C VAL A 25 -3.36 -5.27 -7.16
N THR A 26 -4.59 -5.18 -7.68
CA THR A 26 -5.42 -6.36 -8.01
C THR A 26 -4.89 -7.09 -9.23
N ASN A 27 -4.52 -6.39 -10.31
CA ASN A 27 -3.88 -7.00 -11.48
C ASN A 27 -2.56 -7.66 -11.11
N LEU A 28 -1.78 -7.06 -10.21
CA LEU A 28 -0.55 -7.66 -9.72
C LEU A 28 -0.81 -8.95 -8.92
N ALA A 29 -1.84 -8.96 -8.08
CA ALA A 29 -2.25 -10.17 -7.36
C ALA A 29 -2.72 -11.28 -8.33
N GLN A 30 -3.48 -10.93 -9.38
CA GLN A 30 -3.86 -11.87 -10.45
C GLN A 30 -2.65 -12.43 -11.19
N TYR A 31 -1.68 -11.56 -11.53
CA TYR A 31 -0.43 -11.99 -12.16
C TYR A 31 0.35 -12.97 -11.27
N VAL A 32 0.49 -12.66 -9.97
CA VAL A 32 1.16 -13.55 -9.00
C VAL A 32 0.42 -14.87 -8.89
N PHE A 33 -0.92 -14.85 -8.82
CA PHE A 33 -1.73 -16.07 -8.82
C PHE A 33 -1.47 -16.95 -10.04
N HIS A 34 -1.48 -16.35 -11.23
CA HIS A 34 -1.16 -17.05 -12.48
C HIS A 34 0.26 -17.65 -12.45
N LYS A 35 1.27 -16.88 -12.00
CA LYS A 35 2.64 -17.41 -11.85
C LYS A 35 2.72 -18.56 -10.84
N CYS A 36 1.95 -18.50 -9.77
CA CYS A 36 1.88 -19.57 -8.78
C CYS A 36 1.14 -20.80 -9.32
N SER A 37 0.17 -20.64 -10.22
CA SER A 37 -0.54 -21.76 -10.83
C SER A 37 0.34 -22.58 -11.78
N LEU A 38 1.43 -21.99 -12.28
CA LEU A 38 2.42 -22.69 -13.10
C LEU A 38 3.46 -23.46 -12.27
N ARG A 39 3.55 -23.20 -10.96
CA ARG A 39 4.50 -23.89 -10.08
C ARG A 39 3.97 -25.27 -9.68
N LYS A 40 4.88 -26.25 -9.61
CA LYS A 40 4.59 -27.58 -9.04
C LYS A 40 4.92 -27.59 -7.54
N GLY A 41 4.13 -28.31 -6.75
CA GLY A 41 4.36 -28.48 -5.30
C GLY A 41 3.08 -28.40 -4.47
N SER A 42 3.25 -28.53 -3.14
CA SER A 42 2.16 -28.41 -2.16
C SER A 42 1.51 -27.03 -2.18
N HIS A 43 0.20 -26.99 -1.93
CA HIS A 43 -0.64 -25.79 -2.03
C HIS A 43 -0.08 -24.59 -1.24
N PHE A 44 0.28 -24.79 0.03
CA PHE A 44 0.81 -23.71 0.87
C PHE A 44 2.10 -23.14 0.30
N ARG A 45 3.09 -23.99 -0.01
CA ARG A 45 4.36 -23.54 -0.62
C ARG A 45 4.17 -22.87 -1.98
N ARG A 46 3.16 -23.30 -2.74
CA ARG A 46 2.86 -22.79 -4.08
C ARG A 46 2.18 -21.42 -4.05
N TYR A 47 1.21 -21.22 -3.16
CA TYR A 47 0.36 -20.02 -3.10
C TYR A 47 0.69 -19.05 -1.97
N SER A 48 1.62 -19.35 -1.05
CA SER A 48 2.15 -18.38 -0.06
C SER A 48 2.44 -16.98 -0.63
N PRO A 49 3.18 -16.83 -1.75
CA PRO A 49 3.42 -15.50 -2.34
C PRO A 49 2.13 -14.82 -2.81
N PHE A 50 1.15 -15.57 -3.33
CA PHE A 50 -0.15 -15.02 -3.68
C PHE A 50 -0.90 -14.52 -2.44
N TYR A 51 -0.94 -15.27 -1.35
CA TYR A 51 -1.61 -14.83 -0.12
C TYR A 51 -0.98 -13.55 0.45
N CYS A 52 0.35 -13.41 0.39
CA CYS A 52 1.02 -12.17 0.78
C CYS A 52 0.55 -10.98 -0.07
N CYS A 53 0.50 -11.15 -1.40
CA CYS A 53 -0.01 -10.11 -2.30
C CYS A 53 -1.51 -9.85 -2.09
N ALA A 54 -2.33 -10.88 -1.91
CA ALA A 54 -3.77 -10.74 -1.74
C ALA A 54 -4.12 -10.00 -0.45
N VAL A 55 -3.40 -10.25 0.66
CA VAL A 55 -3.58 -9.53 1.93
C VAL A 55 -3.08 -8.08 1.83
N SER A 56 -2.06 -7.82 1.01
CA SER A 56 -1.58 -6.45 0.81
C SER A 56 -2.61 -5.53 0.14
N VAL A 57 -3.49 -6.07 -0.72
CA VAL A 57 -4.52 -5.29 -1.44
C VAL A 57 -5.43 -4.51 -0.48
N PRO A 58 -6.19 -5.14 0.43
CA PRO A 58 -7.05 -4.39 1.35
C PRO A 58 -6.26 -3.48 2.30
N LEU A 59 -5.03 -3.86 2.68
CA LEU A 59 -4.17 -3.04 3.55
C LEU A 59 -3.75 -1.73 2.86
N ILE A 60 -3.26 -1.79 1.63
CA ILE A 60 -2.89 -0.59 0.86
C ILE A 60 -4.14 0.25 0.56
N MET A 61 -5.25 -0.40 0.22
CA MET A 61 -6.48 0.30 -0.13
C MET A 61 -7.19 0.95 1.06
N ALA A 62 -6.94 0.53 2.29
CA ALA A 62 -7.61 1.06 3.47
C ALA A 62 -7.39 2.57 3.67
N ASP A 63 -6.17 3.06 3.47
CA ASP A 63 -5.89 4.50 3.64
C ASP A 63 -6.47 5.34 2.50
N LEU A 64 -6.41 4.83 1.26
CA LEU A 64 -7.07 5.47 0.11
C LEU A 64 -8.58 5.54 0.30
N LEU A 65 -9.18 4.46 0.83
CA LEU A 65 -10.60 4.42 1.14
C LEU A 65 -10.96 5.45 2.23
N ARG A 66 -10.13 5.60 3.27
CA ARG A 66 -10.32 6.65 4.29
C ARG A 66 -10.37 8.04 3.66
N HIS A 67 -9.48 8.34 2.72
CA HIS A 67 -9.48 9.63 2.01
C HIS A 67 -10.75 9.84 1.17
N VAL A 68 -11.19 8.84 0.41
CA VAL A 68 -12.43 8.92 -0.37
C VAL A 68 -13.67 9.06 0.54
N LEU A 69 -13.70 8.37 1.67
CA LEU A 69 -14.78 8.48 2.66
C LEU A 69 -14.80 9.85 3.38
N GLN A 70 -13.63 10.46 3.58
CA GLN A 70 -13.52 11.83 4.08
C GLN A 70 -14.09 12.84 3.10
N ASP A 71 -13.70 12.71 1.84
CA ASP A 71 -14.09 13.64 0.77
C ASP A 71 -15.59 13.54 0.45
N SER A 72 -16.17 12.35 0.53
CA SER A 72 -17.61 12.13 0.33
C SER A 72 -18.49 12.49 1.54
N GLY A 73 -17.90 12.89 2.66
CA GLY A 73 -18.62 13.26 3.89
C GLY A 73 -19.16 12.09 4.71
N PHE A 74 -18.92 10.84 4.31
CA PHE A 74 -19.34 9.65 5.07
C PHE A 74 -18.50 9.44 6.33
N TRP A 75 -17.23 9.83 6.33
CA TRP A 75 -16.36 9.77 7.51
C TRP A 75 -15.62 11.11 7.71
N PRO A 76 -16.31 12.14 8.21
CA PRO A 76 -15.76 13.49 8.30
C PRO A 76 -14.75 13.65 9.45
N SER A 77 -13.94 14.70 9.35
CA SER A 77 -13.10 15.22 10.45
C SER A 77 -13.97 15.57 11.66
N PRO A 78 -13.50 15.34 12.91
CA PRO A 78 -12.14 14.92 13.29
C PRO A 78 -11.95 13.40 13.37
N GLY A 79 -13.01 12.61 13.20
CA GLY A 79 -12.99 11.15 13.42
C GLY A 79 -12.11 10.36 12.45
N SER A 80 -11.75 10.94 11.31
CA SER A 80 -10.92 10.35 10.26
C SER A 80 -9.58 11.06 10.07
N ASP A 81 -9.30 12.09 10.88
CA ASP A 81 -8.11 12.92 10.73
C ASP A 81 -6.84 12.14 11.09
N MET A 82 -5.87 12.19 10.19
CA MET A 82 -4.57 11.53 10.39
C MET A 82 -3.75 12.19 11.49
N TYR A 83 -3.87 13.51 11.66
CA TYR A 83 -3.15 14.29 12.65
C TYR A 83 -4.08 14.88 13.69
N ARG A 84 -3.58 15.07 14.92
CA ARG A 84 -4.33 15.74 15.98
C ARG A 84 -4.55 17.22 15.63
N ALA A 85 -5.71 17.77 16.01
CA ALA A 85 -6.12 19.14 15.66
C ALA A 85 -5.14 20.24 16.13
N HIS A 86 -4.47 20.05 17.28
CA HIS A 86 -3.48 20.99 17.83
C HIS A 86 -2.12 20.95 17.10
N CYS A 87 -1.91 20.00 16.18
CA CYS A 87 -0.64 19.79 15.48
C CYS A 87 -0.62 20.29 14.03
N LYS A 88 -1.54 21.18 13.62
CA LYS A 88 -1.68 21.62 12.22
C LYS A 88 -0.41 22.18 11.56
N TYR A 89 0.56 22.70 12.34
CA TYR A 89 1.79 23.32 11.85
C TYR A 89 3.07 22.49 12.12
N SER A 90 2.97 21.38 12.87
CA SER A 90 4.13 20.55 13.27
C SER A 90 4.18 19.23 12.49
N THR A 91 3.88 19.26 11.20
CA THR A 91 3.77 18.08 10.33
C THR A 91 5.08 17.71 9.62
N HIS A 92 6.19 18.42 9.88
CA HIS A 92 7.47 18.18 9.22
C HIS A 92 8.46 17.39 10.10
N GLY A 93 9.10 16.38 9.50
CA GLY A 93 10.14 15.56 10.15
C GLY A 93 9.62 14.61 11.22
N LEU A 94 10.48 14.23 12.17
CA LEU A 94 10.16 13.31 13.28
C LEU A 94 9.01 13.82 14.19
N SER A 95 8.77 15.14 14.21
CA SER A 95 7.67 15.76 14.95
C SER A 95 6.29 15.36 14.40
N GLY A 96 6.19 15.07 13.09
CA GLY A 96 4.94 14.63 12.46
C GLY A 96 4.45 13.28 12.96
N ILE A 97 5.38 12.35 13.27
CA ILE A 97 5.04 11.01 13.79
C ILE A 97 4.45 11.10 15.20
N ARG A 98 4.94 12.02 16.04
CA ARG A 98 4.43 12.24 17.39
C ARG A 98 3.02 12.85 17.41
N CYS A 99 2.66 13.58 16.36
CA CYS A 99 1.37 14.24 16.20
C CYS A 99 0.30 13.38 15.50
N LEU A 100 0.63 12.13 15.21
CA LEU A 100 -0.27 11.20 14.54
C LEU A 100 -1.41 10.80 15.48
N SER A 101 -2.64 10.83 14.98
CA SER A 101 -3.81 10.34 15.70
C SER A 101 -3.78 8.80 15.78
N LEU A 102 -4.68 8.21 16.56
CA LEU A 102 -4.85 6.76 16.57
C LEU A 102 -5.18 6.23 15.16
N VAL A 103 -6.01 6.96 14.41
CA VAL A 103 -6.36 6.66 13.02
C VAL A 103 -5.13 6.73 12.13
N GLY A 104 -4.30 7.77 12.27
CA GLY A 104 -3.07 7.87 11.48
C GLY A 104 -2.09 6.72 11.76
N TRP A 105 -1.90 6.32 13.02
CA TRP A 105 -1.07 5.16 13.36
C TRP A 105 -1.59 3.87 12.73
N LEU A 106 -2.90 3.64 12.80
CA LEU A 106 -3.53 2.45 12.25
C LEU A 106 -3.45 2.43 10.71
N PHE A 107 -3.89 3.49 10.03
CA PHE A 107 -3.96 3.48 8.58
C PHE A 107 -2.58 3.63 7.93
N THR A 108 -1.73 4.52 8.40
CA THR A 108 -0.41 4.74 7.77
C THR A 108 0.60 3.66 8.14
N ILE A 109 0.76 3.36 9.44
CA ILE A 109 1.82 2.43 9.87
C ILE A 109 1.38 0.99 9.71
N VAL A 110 0.18 0.65 10.21
CA VAL A 110 -0.28 -0.73 10.21
C VAL A 110 -0.81 -1.14 8.84
N PHE A 111 -1.60 -0.31 8.16
CA PHE A 111 -2.18 -0.72 6.88
C PHE A 111 -1.27 -0.38 5.68
N THR A 112 -0.86 0.87 5.52
CA THR A 112 -0.08 1.27 4.34
C THR A 112 1.32 0.65 4.32
N TYR A 113 2.13 0.83 5.37
CA TYR A 113 3.50 0.30 5.36
C TYR A 113 3.57 -1.21 5.43
N LEU A 114 2.75 -1.87 6.25
CA LEU A 114 2.68 -3.33 6.24
C LEU A 114 2.17 -3.86 4.90
N GLY A 115 1.17 -3.20 4.31
CA GLY A 115 0.65 -3.54 2.98
C GLY A 115 1.76 -3.50 1.93
N PHE A 116 2.53 -2.41 1.86
CA PHE A 116 3.67 -2.33 0.95
C PHE A 116 4.76 -3.36 1.24
N ALA A 117 5.08 -3.60 2.52
CA ALA A 117 6.07 -4.62 2.89
C ALA A 117 5.63 -6.02 2.45
N LEU A 118 4.36 -6.38 2.64
CA LEU A 118 3.79 -7.64 2.20
C LEU A 118 3.74 -7.76 0.68
N LEU A 119 3.42 -6.68 -0.03
CA LEU A 119 3.43 -6.65 -1.49
C LEU A 119 4.84 -6.90 -2.04
N ILE A 120 5.85 -6.21 -1.50
CA ILE A 120 7.25 -6.38 -1.90
C ILE A 120 7.71 -7.82 -1.60
N ALA A 121 7.44 -8.32 -0.39
CA ALA A 121 7.81 -9.67 0.00
C ALA A 121 7.14 -10.74 -0.89
N GLY A 122 5.84 -10.60 -1.14
CA GLY A 122 5.07 -11.49 -2.02
C GLY A 122 5.60 -11.47 -3.45
N MET A 123 5.93 -10.29 -3.99
CA MET A 123 6.51 -10.14 -5.33
C MET A 123 7.89 -10.78 -5.44
N PHE A 124 8.81 -10.49 -4.52
CA PHE A 124 10.16 -11.04 -4.53
C PHE A 124 10.17 -12.55 -4.38
N TRP A 125 9.27 -13.08 -3.55
CA TRP A 125 9.04 -14.51 -3.44
C TRP A 125 8.49 -15.06 -4.77
N SER A 126 7.51 -14.39 -5.38
CA SER A 126 6.88 -14.85 -6.62
C SER A 126 7.84 -14.97 -7.81
N ILE A 127 9.01 -14.32 -7.78
CA ILE A 127 10.02 -14.39 -8.85
C ILE A 127 11.30 -15.15 -8.45
N ASP A 128 11.33 -15.76 -7.26
CA ASP A 128 12.52 -16.41 -6.69
C ASP A 128 13.76 -15.47 -6.69
N MET A 129 13.56 -14.19 -6.34
CA MET A 129 14.54 -13.12 -6.60
C MET A 129 15.92 -13.39 -5.98
N VAL A 130 15.95 -13.93 -4.76
CA VAL A 130 17.20 -14.25 -4.05
C VAL A 130 18.05 -15.25 -4.84
N LYS A 131 17.44 -16.25 -5.48
CA LYS A 131 18.17 -17.22 -6.31
C LYS A 131 18.78 -16.54 -7.52
N LYS A 132 18.01 -15.67 -8.18
CA LYS A 132 18.48 -14.91 -9.35
C LYS A 132 19.65 -13.99 -9.02
N ILE A 133 19.57 -13.27 -7.89
CA ILE A 133 20.66 -12.39 -7.42
C ILE A 133 21.93 -13.20 -7.14
N ARG A 134 21.80 -14.34 -6.46
CA ARG A 134 22.96 -15.21 -6.18
C ARG A 134 23.61 -15.74 -7.45
N LEU A 135 22.81 -16.14 -8.44
CA LEU A 135 23.32 -16.60 -9.73
C LEU A 135 24.02 -15.48 -10.50
N ALA A 136 23.42 -14.30 -10.56
CA ALA A 136 24.04 -13.13 -11.20
C ALA A 136 25.36 -12.73 -10.53
N TRP A 137 25.41 -12.75 -9.20
CA TRP A 137 26.62 -12.47 -8.43
C TRP A 137 27.74 -13.50 -8.68
N ALA A 138 27.38 -14.79 -8.80
CA ALA A 138 28.34 -15.84 -9.10
C ALA A 138 28.98 -15.65 -10.49
N ASN A 139 28.20 -15.24 -11.49
CA ASN A 139 28.70 -14.98 -12.85
C ASN A 139 29.70 -13.81 -12.88
N ILE A 140 29.38 -12.68 -12.22
CA ILE A 140 30.28 -11.51 -12.16
C ILE A 140 31.62 -11.86 -11.50
N ARG A 141 31.63 -12.80 -10.54
CA ARG A 141 32.85 -13.21 -9.84
C ARG A 141 33.79 -14.07 -10.70
N GLN A 142 33.32 -14.56 -11.84
CA GLN A 142 34.09 -15.39 -12.76
C GLN A 142 34.72 -14.56 -13.90
N ASP A 143 34.33 -13.29 -14.04
CA ASP A 143 34.94 -12.29 -14.92
C ASP A 143 36.03 -11.49 -14.17
#